data_AF-A0A6A5S3Y4-F1
#
_entry.id   AF-A0A6A5S3Y4-F1
#
_cell.length_a   1.000
_cell.length_b   1.000
_cell.length_c   1.000
_cell.angle_alpha   90.00
_cell.angle_beta   90.00
_cell.angle_gamma   90.00
#
_symmetry.space_group_name_H-M   'P 1'
#
loop_
_entity.id
_entity.type
_entity.pdbx_description
1 polymer ?
#
loop_
_entity_poly.entity_id
_entity_poly.type
_entity_poly.pdbx_seq_one_letter_code
_entity_poly.pdbx_strand_id
1 'polypeptide(L)'
;ESVAAAVKAFIQQKVCQLTQEKRYKPEVRDAVLQHLTSSANDTFLWVALVCQDLQKKSRLGVLKKLALFPPGLDSLYNRMLQQIRESDDTEICLRVLAVTAVLYRPVTVAELVAFVEQLEDYVDDLESVREIIGLCGSFLTLRDDTVYFVHQSAKDFLFAKAFNDVFPDGTECVHQEVFVNSLAILHKTLHRNMYSLEAPGFHIDNVKTPNPDPLSVSRYPCIYWIDHLHDTKPKSCANSVSDPQAVGVVAEFLRKKYLYWLEGLSLCKSLGRGVVSIAKLWSLVQMLDQDELIQLVQDARRFVMYHKGAIESYPLQTYASALLFSPRGSLIRRLFQHEEPEGITIRPAMSDGWSACLQTLEGHSD
;
A
#
# COMPACT_ATOMS: atom_id res chain seq x y z
N GLU A 1 -5.86 -16.53 35.30
CA GLU A 1 -7.20 -15.97 35.04
C GLU A 1 -7.69 -16.43 33.68
N SER A 2 -8.99 -16.72 33.55
CA SER A 2 -9.59 -17.11 32.26
C SER A 2 -9.87 -15.86 31.40
N VAL A 3 -9.71 -15.97 30.07
CA VAL A 3 -10.03 -14.90 29.11
C VAL A 3 -11.46 -14.38 29.33
N ALA A 4 -12.42 -15.27 29.59
CA ALA A 4 -13.81 -14.92 29.88
C ALA A 4 -13.96 -13.99 31.10
N ALA A 5 -13.17 -14.21 32.16
CA ALA A 5 -13.21 -13.38 33.36
C ALA A 5 -12.66 -11.98 33.09
N ALA A 6 -11.57 -11.89 32.32
CA ALA A 6 -10.98 -10.61 31.92
C ALA A 6 -11.90 -9.81 31.00
N VAL A 7 -12.59 -10.46 30.05
CA VAL A 7 -13.58 -9.82 29.19
C VAL A 7 -14.77 -9.30 30.00
N LYS A 8 -15.25 -10.08 30.97
CA LYS A 8 -16.33 -9.64 31.87
C LYS A 8 -15.95 -8.39 32.68
N ALA A 9 -14.73 -8.35 33.22
CA ALA A 9 -14.21 -7.17 33.92
C ALA A 9 -14.11 -5.95 32.99
N PHE A 10 -13.62 -6.16 31.76
CA PHE A 10 -13.54 -5.12 30.75
C PHE A 10 -14.92 -4.56 30.35
N ILE A 11 -15.92 -5.44 30.19
CA ILE A 11 -17.32 -5.04 29.94
C ILE A 11 -17.82 -4.14 31.08
N GLN A 12 -17.63 -4.54 32.34
CA GLN A 12 -18.05 -3.74 33.49
C GLN A 12 -17.41 -2.35 33.47
N GLN A 13 -16.10 -2.27 33.22
CA GLN A 13 -15.39 -1.00 33.10
C GLN A 13 -15.97 -0.12 31.97
N LYS A 14 -16.17 -0.68 30.78
CA LYS A 14 -16.69 0.06 29.62
C LYS A 14 -18.14 0.53 29.82
N VAL A 15 -18.99 -0.29 30.44
CA VAL A 15 -20.37 0.10 30.76
C VAL A 15 -20.41 1.21 31.81
N CYS A 16 -19.55 1.15 32.83
CA CYS A 16 -19.40 2.23 33.80
C CYS A 16 -18.99 3.55 33.12
N GLN A 17 -18.00 3.50 32.23
CA GLN A 17 -17.56 4.66 31.44
C GLN A 17 -18.72 5.24 30.60
N LEU A 18 -19.40 4.39 29.81
CA LEU A 18 -20.55 4.81 29.01
C LEU A 18 -21.66 5.43 29.86
N THR A 19 -21.94 4.84 31.02
CA THR A 19 -22.98 5.30 31.95
C THR A 19 -22.66 6.69 32.48
N GLN A 20 -21.39 6.97 32.79
CA GLN A 20 -20.95 8.29 33.26
C GLN A 20 -21.02 9.33 32.13
N GLU A 21 -20.43 9.02 30.97
CA GLU A 21 -20.40 9.92 29.80
C GLU A 21 -21.80 10.26 29.30
N LYS A 22 -22.67 9.25 29.19
CA LYS A 22 -24.01 9.38 28.63
C LYS A 22 -25.10 9.50 29.68
N ARG A 23 -24.79 9.52 30.98
CA ARG A 23 -25.76 9.58 32.10
C ARG A 23 -26.90 8.57 31.93
N TYR A 24 -26.55 7.30 31.75
CA TYR A 24 -27.56 6.24 31.62
C TYR A 24 -28.32 6.04 32.92
N LYS A 25 -29.63 5.80 32.79
CA LYS A 25 -30.46 5.34 33.92
C LYS A 25 -30.10 3.88 34.24
N PRO A 26 -30.36 3.40 35.47
CA PRO A 26 -30.05 2.02 35.87
C PRO A 26 -30.57 0.97 34.89
N GLU A 27 -31.78 1.16 34.36
CA GLU A 27 -32.41 0.20 33.44
C GLU A 27 -31.64 0.08 32.11
N VAL A 28 -31.16 1.22 31.58
CA VAL A 28 -30.37 1.24 30.34
C VAL A 28 -28.99 0.66 30.57
N ARG A 29 -28.36 0.98 31.71
CA ARG A 29 -27.06 0.42 32.10
C ARG A 29 -27.14 -1.10 32.19
N ASP A 30 -28.15 -1.62 32.89
CA ASP A 30 -28.30 -3.05 33.13
C ASP A 30 -28.60 -3.81 31.84
N ALA A 31 -29.42 -3.23 30.95
CA ALA A 31 -29.65 -3.79 29.61
C ALA A 31 -28.37 -3.84 28.77
N VAL A 32 -27.56 -2.77 28.76
CA VAL A 32 -26.27 -2.74 28.04
C VAL A 32 -25.30 -3.77 28.63
N LEU A 33 -25.20 -3.85 29.97
CA LEU A 33 -24.34 -4.81 30.65
C LEU A 33 -24.73 -6.25 30.32
N GLN A 34 -26.02 -6.57 30.39
CA GLN A 34 -26.55 -7.89 30.09
C GLN A 34 -26.24 -8.29 28.64
N HIS A 35 -26.56 -7.42 27.68
CA HIS A 35 -26.33 -7.69 26.26
C HIS A 35 -24.85 -7.90 25.95
N LEU A 36 -23.97 -7.01 26.42
CA LEU A 36 -22.54 -7.15 26.19
C LEU A 36 -21.99 -8.46 26.78
N THR A 37 -22.47 -8.85 27.97
CA THR A 37 -22.04 -10.09 28.63
C THR A 37 -22.49 -11.34 27.87
N SER A 38 -23.72 -11.36 27.34
CA SER A 38 -24.26 -12.52 26.61
C SER A 38 -23.76 -12.65 25.17
N SER A 39 -23.26 -11.56 24.57
CA SER A 39 -23.00 -11.48 23.13
C SER A 39 -21.53 -11.35 22.76
N ALA A 40 -20.64 -11.01 23.71
CA ALA A 40 -19.23 -10.79 23.43
C ALA A 40 -18.44 -12.03 23.01
N ASN A 41 -18.89 -13.25 23.37
CA ASN A 41 -18.18 -14.50 23.12
C ASN A 41 -16.67 -14.40 23.41
N ASP A 42 -16.34 -13.91 24.61
CA ASP A 42 -14.96 -13.70 25.09
C ASP A 42 -14.07 -12.84 24.18
N THR A 43 -14.67 -11.93 23.38
CA THR A 43 -13.94 -11.08 22.42
C THR A 43 -13.91 -9.62 22.87
N PHE A 44 -12.74 -9.15 23.34
CA PHE A 44 -12.53 -7.74 23.71
C PHE A 44 -12.87 -6.76 22.57
N LEU A 45 -12.49 -7.10 21.33
CA LEU A 45 -12.72 -6.26 20.17
C LEU A 45 -14.21 -6.06 19.90
N TRP A 46 -15.02 -7.10 20.00
CA TRP A 46 -16.48 -6.98 19.83
C TRP A 46 -17.06 -5.99 20.85
N VAL A 47 -16.64 -6.09 22.11
CA VAL A 47 -17.07 -5.15 23.18
C VAL A 47 -16.64 -3.72 22.85
N ALA A 48 -15.39 -3.54 22.41
CA ALA A 48 -14.86 -2.22 22.05
C ALA A 48 -15.63 -1.58 20.90
N LEU A 49 -15.90 -2.33 19.83
CA LEU A 49 -16.65 -1.87 18.65
C LEU A 49 -18.08 -1.48 19.01
N VAL A 50 -18.79 -2.34 19.76
CA VAL A 50 -20.16 -2.04 20.20
C VAL A 50 -20.18 -0.80 21.10
N CYS A 51 -19.25 -0.68 22.05
CA CYS A 51 -19.17 0.49 22.93
C CYS A 51 -18.90 1.79 22.15
N GLN A 52 -17.97 1.76 21.18
CA GLN A 52 -17.66 2.90 20.32
C GLN A 52 -18.90 3.36 19.52
N ASP A 53 -19.66 2.41 19.00
CA ASP A 53 -20.86 2.71 18.21
C ASP A 53 -21.98 3.28 19.11
N LEU A 54 -22.12 2.76 20.33
CA LEU A 54 -23.04 3.29 21.35
C LEU A 54 -22.63 4.71 21.81
N GLN A 55 -21.33 5.02 21.87
CA GLN A 55 -20.85 6.38 22.17
C GLN A 55 -21.29 7.40 21.12
N LYS A 56 -21.48 7.01 19.86
CA LYS A 56 -21.95 7.91 18.80
C LYS A 56 -23.46 8.16 18.84
N LYS A 57 -24.23 7.32 19.54
CA LYS A 57 -25.70 7.42 19.59
C LYS A 57 -26.21 8.32 20.72
N SER A 58 -27.39 8.89 20.49
CA SER A 58 -28.15 9.60 21.52
C SER A 58 -28.75 8.62 22.52
N ARG A 59 -28.98 9.07 23.77
CA ARG A 59 -29.49 8.22 24.86
C ARG A 59 -30.78 7.48 24.50
N LEU A 60 -31.67 8.14 23.73
CA LEU A 60 -32.96 7.60 23.30
C LEU A 60 -32.81 6.46 22.28
N GLY A 61 -31.73 6.45 21.51
CA GLY A 61 -31.46 5.44 20.49
C GLY A 61 -30.67 4.23 20.97
N VAL A 62 -30.10 4.27 22.19
CA VAL A 62 -29.18 3.23 22.69
C VAL A 62 -29.84 1.85 22.71
N LEU A 63 -31.00 1.70 23.33
CA LEU A 63 -31.67 0.40 23.44
C LEU A 63 -32.08 -0.17 22.07
N LYS A 64 -32.57 0.69 21.18
CA LYS A 64 -32.92 0.30 19.81
C LYS A 64 -31.70 -0.19 19.04
N LYS A 65 -30.57 0.51 19.16
CA LYS A 65 -29.31 0.12 18.49
C LYS A 65 -28.69 -1.12 19.15
N LEU A 66 -28.78 -1.26 20.47
CA LEU A 66 -28.27 -2.40 21.22
C LEU A 66 -28.85 -3.73 20.69
N ALA A 67 -30.16 -3.75 20.45
CA ALA A 67 -30.86 -4.91 19.89
C ALA A 67 -30.41 -5.30 18.47
N LEU A 68 -29.72 -4.41 17.75
CA LEU A 68 -29.21 -4.67 16.40
C LEU A 68 -27.82 -5.31 16.40
N PHE A 69 -27.13 -5.41 17.54
CA PHE A 69 -25.80 -6.00 17.60
C PHE A 69 -25.88 -7.51 17.84
N PRO A 70 -25.47 -8.33 16.85
CA PRO A 70 -25.52 -9.78 16.99
C PRO A 70 -24.37 -10.31 17.88
N PRO A 71 -24.53 -11.52 18.44
CA PRO A 71 -23.47 -12.16 19.22
C PRO A 71 -22.28 -12.57 18.33
N GLY A 72 -21.07 -12.34 18.83
CA GLY A 72 -19.83 -12.71 18.16
C GLY A 72 -19.35 -11.73 17.09
N LEU A 73 -18.04 -11.74 16.86
CA LEU A 73 -17.36 -10.78 15.99
C LEU A 73 -17.73 -10.92 14.51
N ASP A 74 -17.83 -12.14 13.99
CA ASP A 74 -18.16 -12.37 12.58
C ASP A 74 -19.58 -11.93 12.23
N SER A 75 -20.53 -12.19 13.12
CA SER A 75 -21.91 -11.72 12.94
C SER A 75 -21.97 -10.20 13.01
N LEU A 76 -21.15 -9.57 13.87
CA LEU A 76 -21.06 -8.11 13.94
C LEU A 76 -20.51 -7.53 12.63
N TYR A 77 -19.45 -8.10 12.07
CA TYR A 77 -18.92 -7.67 10.77
C TYR A 77 -19.91 -7.90 9.63
N ASN A 78 -20.60 -9.04 9.59
CA ASN A 78 -21.68 -9.27 8.62
C ASN A 78 -22.77 -8.20 8.70
N ARG A 79 -23.20 -7.83 9.92
CA ARG A 79 -24.19 -6.77 10.11
C ARG A 79 -23.69 -5.41 9.64
N MET A 80 -22.42 -5.08 9.89
CA MET A 80 -21.80 -3.84 9.41
C MET A 80 -21.73 -3.82 7.89
N LEU A 81 -21.34 -4.93 7.26
CA LEU A 81 -21.28 -5.04 5.81
C LEU A 81 -22.68 -4.92 5.18
N GLN A 82 -23.72 -5.50 5.79
CA GLN A 82 -25.09 -5.30 5.35
C GLN A 82 -25.54 -3.83 5.42
N GLN A 83 -25.12 -3.08 6.44
CA GLN A 83 -25.42 -1.63 6.52
C GLN A 83 -24.78 -0.86 5.37
N ILE A 84 -23.57 -1.26 4.96
CA ILE A 84 -22.90 -0.67 3.79
C ILE A 84 -23.70 -0.96 2.52
N ARG A 85 -24.20 -2.20 2.35
CA ARG A 85 -25.02 -2.58 1.17
C ARG A 85 -26.36 -1.89 1.08
N GLU A 86 -26.94 -1.53 2.24
CA GLU A 86 -28.21 -0.81 2.33
C GLU A 86 -28.01 0.71 2.13
N SER A 87 -26.77 1.20 2.02
CA SER A 87 -26.47 2.62 1.81
C SER A 87 -26.34 2.98 0.33
N ASP A 88 -26.61 4.24 0.00
CA ASP A 88 -26.46 4.75 -1.37
C ASP A 88 -24.99 4.71 -1.85
N ASP A 89 -24.03 4.76 -0.92
CA ASP A 89 -22.59 4.75 -1.18
C ASP A 89 -21.97 3.33 -1.23
N THR A 90 -22.81 2.30 -1.36
CA THR A 90 -22.40 0.89 -1.30
C THR A 90 -21.24 0.56 -2.25
N GLU A 91 -21.30 1.00 -3.50
CA GLU A 91 -20.31 0.68 -4.52
C GLU A 91 -18.93 1.21 -4.15
N ILE A 92 -18.85 2.50 -3.79
CA ILE A 92 -17.60 3.16 -3.42
C ILE A 92 -17.06 2.58 -2.11
N CYS A 93 -17.91 2.32 -1.11
CA CYS A 93 -17.49 1.73 0.16
C CYS A 93 -16.91 0.32 -0.03
N LEU A 94 -17.59 -0.54 -0.80
CA LEU A 94 -17.09 -1.89 -1.09
C LEU A 94 -15.76 -1.82 -1.86
N ARG A 95 -15.63 -0.87 -2.79
CA ARG A 95 -14.39 -0.65 -3.53
C ARG A 95 -13.25 -0.20 -2.62
N VAL A 96 -13.49 0.77 -1.75
CA VAL A 96 -12.51 1.23 -0.74
C VAL A 96 -12.07 0.08 0.16
N LEU A 97 -13.00 -0.77 0.62
CA LEU A 97 -12.68 -1.95 1.42
C LEU A 97 -11.83 -2.95 0.63
N ALA A 98 -12.18 -3.24 -0.62
CA ALA A 98 -11.48 -4.18 -1.47
C ALA A 98 -10.04 -3.72 -1.75
N VAL A 99 -9.87 -2.48 -2.19
CA VAL A 99 -8.54 -1.90 -2.45
C VAL A 99 -7.72 -1.88 -1.17
N THR A 100 -8.24 -1.31 -0.08
CA THR A 100 -7.49 -1.24 1.19
C THR A 100 -7.10 -2.62 1.72
N ALA A 101 -7.94 -3.64 1.51
CA ALA A 101 -7.67 -5.02 1.92
C ALA A 101 -6.48 -5.64 1.18
N VAL A 102 -6.24 -5.32 -0.10
CA VAL A 102 -5.10 -5.87 -0.86
C VAL A 102 -3.80 -5.08 -0.69
N LEU A 103 -3.85 -3.87 -0.11
CA LEU A 103 -2.63 -3.08 0.11
C LEU A 103 -1.73 -3.72 1.17
N TYR A 104 -0.42 -3.61 0.95
CA TYR A 104 0.61 -4.24 1.81
C TYR A 104 0.98 -3.39 3.04
N ARG A 105 0.48 -2.15 3.11
CA ARG A 105 0.58 -1.27 4.27
C ARG A 105 -0.62 -0.33 4.34
N PRO A 106 -0.90 0.26 5.51
CA PRO A 106 -1.74 1.45 5.62
C PRO A 106 -1.30 2.54 4.65
N VAL A 107 -2.25 3.23 4.03
CA VAL A 107 -2.02 4.26 3.01
C VAL A 107 -2.65 5.59 3.41
N THR A 108 -2.08 6.69 2.93
CA THR A 108 -2.70 8.01 3.13
C THR A 108 -3.99 8.13 2.34
N VAL A 109 -4.86 9.09 2.70
CA VAL A 109 -6.06 9.39 1.90
C VAL A 109 -5.67 9.73 0.47
N ALA A 110 -4.64 10.55 0.28
CA ALA A 110 -4.14 10.91 -1.05
C ALA A 110 -3.66 9.69 -1.88
N GLU A 111 -2.99 8.73 -1.25
CA GLU A 111 -2.60 7.48 -1.91
C GLU A 111 -3.81 6.61 -2.26
N LEU A 112 -4.82 6.54 -1.38
CA LEU A 112 -6.03 5.74 -1.61
C LEU A 112 -6.87 6.27 -2.78
N VAL A 113 -7.04 7.59 -2.86
CA VAL A 113 -7.76 8.26 -3.97
C VAL A 113 -7.15 7.86 -5.32
N ALA A 114 -5.82 7.76 -5.40
CA ALA A 114 -5.13 7.40 -6.63
C ALA A 114 -5.36 5.94 -7.08
N PHE A 115 -5.95 5.08 -6.23
CA PHE A 115 -6.22 3.68 -6.54
C PHE A 115 -7.70 3.34 -6.68
N VAL A 116 -8.59 4.27 -6.35
CA VAL A 116 -10.04 4.05 -6.42
C VAL A 116 -10.59 5.06 -7.42
N GLU A 117 -10.93 4.60 -8.63
CA GLU A 117 -11.42 5.45 -9.72
C GLU A 117 -12.62 6.30 -9.30
N GLN A 118 -13.54 5.74 -8.51
CA GLN A 118 -14.71 6.43 -8.00
C GLN A 118 -14.38 7.57 -7.02
N LEU A 119 -13.15 7.63 -6.51
CA LEU A 119 -12.66 8.73 -5.68
C LEU A 119 -11.95 9.82 -6.49
N GLU A 120 -11.69 9.62 -7.78
CA GLU A 120 -10.96 10.59 -8.61
C GLU A 120 -11.72 11.92 -8.73
N ASP A 121 -13.04 11.88 -8.74
CA ASP A 121 -13.91 13.07 -8.73
C ASP A 121 -13.75 13.92 -7.45
N TYR A 122 -13.15 13.36 -6.41
CA TYR A 122 -12.95 13.99 -5.09
C TYR A 122 -11.48 14.31 -4.80
N VAL A 123 -10.59 14.29 -5.81
CA VAL A 123 -9.16 14.62 -5.63
C VAL A 123 -8.95 15.99 -4.98
N ASP A 124 -9.81 16.97 -5.31
CA ASP A 124 -9.78 18.32 -4.74
C ASP A 124 -10.57 18.46 -3.42
N ASP A 125 -11.33 17.44 -3.03
CA ASP A 125 -12.15 17.41 -1.81
C ASP A 125 -11.88 16.15 -0.98
N LEU A 126 -10.72 16.14 -0.31
CA LEU A 126 -10.34 15.05 0.57
C LEU A 126 -11.28 14.89 1.78
N GLU A 127 -12.08 15.90 2.14
CA GLU A 127 -13.04 15.76 3.23
C GLU A 127 -14.19 14.82 2.85
N SER A 128 -14.72 14.91 1.62
CA SER A 128 -15.67 13.92 1.10
C SER A 128 -15.09 12.50 1.10
N VAL A 129 -13.80 12.34 0.79
CA VAL A 129 -13.14 11.04 0.87
C VAL A 129 -13.06 10.53 2.32
N ARG A 130 -12.80 11.41 3.29
CA ARG A 130 -12.83 11.05 4.72
C ARG A 130 -14.22 10.60 5.16
N GLU A 131 -15.27 11.23 4.64
CA GLU A 131 -16.65 10.83 4.92
C GLU A 131 -16.93 9.42 4.40
N ILE A 132 -16.55 9.11 3.15
CA ILE A 132 -16.67 7.77 2.55
C ILE A 132 -15.91 6.71 3.35
N ILE A 133 -14.68 7.02 3.77
CA ILE A 133 -13.90 6.12 4.64
C ILE A 133 -14.61 5.94 6.00
N GLY A 134 -15.26 6.99 6.52
CA GLY A 134 -16.11 6.92 7.70
C GLY A 134 -17.35 6.03 7.54
N LEU A 135 -17.93 5.97 6.33
CA LEU A 135 -19.05 5.10 5.98
C LEU A 135 -18.66 3.61 5.93
N CYS A 136 -17.40 3.31 5.61
CA CYS A 136 -16.83 1.97 5.76
C CYS A 136 -16.83 1.48 7.24
N GLY A 137 -17.24 2.35 8.18
CA GLY A 137 -17.62 1.98 9.53
C GLY A 137 -16.46 1.46 10.35
N SER A 138 -16.70 0.41 11.14
CA SER A 138 -15.67 -0.17 12.01
C SER A 138 -14.70 -1.12 11.30
N PHE A 139 -14.73 -1.20 9.96
CA PHE A 139 -13.69 -1.88 9.21
C PHE A 139 -12.43 -1.01 9.15
N LEU A 140 -12.60 0.29 8.88
CA LEU A 140 -11.52 1.24 8.66
C LEU A 140 -11.48 2.34 9.73
N THR A 141 -10.32 2.93 9.92
CA THR A 141 -10.11 4.09 10.80
C THR A 141 -9.06 5.01 10.21
N LEU A 142 -9.25 6.31 10.39
CA LEU A 142 -8.32 7.36 9.98
C LEU A 142 -7.49 7.82 11.18
N ARG A 143 -6.16 7.85 11.02
CA ARG A 143 -5.21 8.44 11.97
C ARG A 143 -4.14 9.19 11.20
N ASP A 144 -3.95 10.47 11.50
CA ASP A 144 -2.97 11.34 10.82
C ASP A 144 -3.03 11.20 9.28
N ASP A 145 -4.24 11.32 8.74
CA ASP A 145 -4.54 11.17 7.31
C ASP A 145 -4.20 9.81 6.68
N THR A 146 -3.96 8.80 7.51
CA THR A 146 -3.65 7.43 7.09
C THR A 146 -4.80 6.48 7.41
N VAL A 147 -5.17 5.67 6.43
CA VAL A 147 -6.24 4.68 6.48
C VAL A 147 -5.71 3.36 7.01
N TYR A 148 -6.32 2.87 8.10
CA TYR A 148 -5.99 1.59 8.71
C TYR A 148 -7.23 0.70 8.78
N PHE A 149 -7.04 -0.61 8.71
CA PHE A 149 -8.03 -1.51 9.31
C PHE A 149 -8.05 -1.32 10.82
N VAL A 150 -9.24 -1.30 11.41
CA VAL A 150 -9.38 -1.22 12.88
C VAL A 150 -8.67 -2.39 13.55
N HIS A 151 -8.72 -3.58 12.95
CA HIS A 151 -8.04 -4.77 13.42
C HIS A 151 -7.83 -5.78 12.27
N GLN A 152 -6.84 -6.67 12.40
CA GLN A 152 -6.56 -7.72 11.40
C GLN A 152 -7.77 -8.63 11.15
N SER A 153 -8.57 -8.93 12.18
CA SER A 153 -9.80 -9.73 12.04
C SER A 153 -10.82 -9.13 11.08
N ALA A 154 -10.82 -7.81 10.89
CA ALA A 154 -11.69 -7.15 9.92
C ALA A 154 -11.26 -7.54 8.49
N LYS A 155 -9.95 -7.45 8.21
CA LYS A 155 -9.36 -7.90 6.95
C LYS A 155 -9.60 -9.40 6.74
N ASP A 156 -9.35 -10.24 7.76
CA ASP A 156 -9.57 -11.69 7.68
C ASP A 156 -11.03 -12.04 7.37
N PHE A 157 -11.98 -11.32 7.97
CA PHE A 157 -13.40 -11.48 7.68
C PHE A 157 -13.73 -11.19 6.20
N LEU A 158 -13.15 -10.13 5.61
CA LEU A 158 -13.37 -9.79 4.20
C LEU A 158 -12.90 -10.92 3.28
N PHE A 159 -11.74 -11.52 3.55
CA PHE A 159 -11.21 -12.62 2.75
C PHE A 159 -11.89 -13.97 3.00
N ALA A 160 -12.35 -14.24 4.22
CA ALA A 160 -12.86 -15.56 4.59
C ALA A 160 -14.39 -15.70 4.45
N LYS A 161 -15.14 -14.62 4.69
CA LYS A 161 -16.61 -14.70 4.83
C LYS A 161 -17.37 -13.76 3.90
N ALA A 162 -16.78 -12.63 3.53
CA ALA A 162 -17.37 -11.64 2.64
C ALA A 162 -16.69 -11.59 1.27
N PHE A 163 -15.98 -12.65 0.88
CA PHE A 163 -15.12 -12.67 -0.29
C PHE A 163 -15.89 -12.29 -1.57
N ASN A 164 -17.01 -12.97 -1.85
CA ASN A 164 -17.79 -12.74 -3.07
C ASN A 164 -18.44 -11.35 -3.12
N ASP A 165 -18.60 -10.71 -1.96
CA ASP A 165 -19.25 -9.41 -1.88
C ASP A 165 -18.25 -8.26 -2.07
N VAL A 166 -17.01 -8.46 -1.63
CA VAL A 166 -15.94 -7.45 -1.66
C VAL A 166 -15.04 -7.64 -2.88
N PHE A 167 -14.87 -8.89 -3.32
CA PHE A 167 -14.03 -9.30 -4.44
C PHE A 167 -14.85 -10.12 -5.44
N PRO A 168 -15.88 -9.55 -6.09
CA PRO A 168 -16.75 -10.29 -7.01
C PRO A 168 -15.97 -10.94 -8.16
N ASP A 169 -14.96 -10.24 -8.68
CA ASP A 169 -14.07 -10.73 -9.75
C ASP A 169 -12.78 -11.39 -9.21
N GLY A 170 -12.69 -11.58 -7.90
CA GLY A 170 -11.51 -12.10 -7.23
C GLY A 170 -10.49 -11.02 -6.84
N THR A 171 -9.54 -11.43 -6.01
CA THR A 171 -8.51 -10.54 -5.46
C THR A 171 -7.49 -10.12 -6.52
N GLU A 172 -7.25 -11.02 -7.47
CA GLU A 172 -6.32 -10.88 -8.58
C GLU A 172 -6.68 -9.67 -9.45
N CYS A 173 -7.97 -9.44 -9.71
CA CYS A 173 -8.46 -8.26 -10.43
C CYS A 173 -8.19 -6.96 -9.67
N VAL A 174 -8.34 -6.94 -8.34
CA VAL A 174 -8.02 -5.75 -7.53
C VAL A 174 -6.51 -5.50 -7.51
N HIS A 175 -5.68 -6.55 -7.39
CA HIS A 175 -4.22 -6.41 -7.53
C HIS A 175 -3.84 -5.88 -8.93
N GLN A 176 -4.52 -6.32 -9.99
CA GLN A 176 -4.25 -5.86 -11.36
C GLN A 176 -4.56 -4.37 -11.53
N GLU A 177 -5.69 -3.91 -11.00
CA GLU A 177 -6.05 -2.50 -11.03
C GLU A 177 -5.03 -1.63 -10.26
N VAL A 178 -4.68 -2.02 -9.03
CA VAL A 178 -3.68 -1.30 -8.23
C VAL A 178 -2.33 -1.28 -8.95
N PHE A 179 -1.95 -2.37 -9.64
CA PHE A 179 -0.72 -2.41 -10.45
C PHE A 179 -0.76 -1.42 -11.62
N VAL A 180 -1.83 -1.40 -12.42
CA VAL A 180 -1.98 -0.50 -13.57
C VAL A 180 -1.97 0.96 -13.10
N ASN A 181 -2.77 1.27 -12.08
CA ASN A 181 -2.83 2.61 -11.50
C ASN A 181 -1.48 3.02 -10.89
N SER A 182 -0.76 2.10 -10.25
CA SER A 182 0.59 2.35 -9.74
C SER A 182 1.53 2.81 -10.84
N LEU A 183 1.58 2.10 -11.98
CA LEU A 183 2.46 2.49 -13.09
C LEU A 183 2.02 3.80 -13.74
N ALA A 184 0.72 4.06 -13.86
CA ALA A 184 0.19 5.34 -14.36
C ALA A 184 0.62 6.52 -13.47
N ILE A 185 0.47 6.40 -12.15
CA ILE A 185 0.90 7.40 -11.16
C ILE A 185 2.40 7.64 -11.28
N LEU A 186 3.21 6.57 -11.26
CA LEU A 186 4.66 6.70 -11.34
C LEU A 186 5.11 7.31 -12.68
N HIS A 187 4.43 6.99 -13.78
CA HIS A 187 4.73 7.59 -15.08
C HIS A 187 4.44 9.09 -15.08
N LYS A 188 3.31 9.52 -14.51
CA LYS A 188 2.91 10.92 -14.43
C LYS A 188 3.80 11.73 -13.49
N THR A 189 4.19 11.16 -12.36
CA THR A 189 4.80 11.89 -11.24
C THR A 189 6.32 11.83 -11.21
N LEU A 190 6.94 10.69 -11.57
CA LEU A 190 8.38 10.55 -11.47
C LEU A 190 9.10 11.33 -12.57
N HIS A 191 10.03 12.16 -12.14
CA HIS A 191 10.97 12.91 -12.97
C HIS A 191 12.33 13.02 -12.25
N ARG A 192 13.33 13.52 -12.97
CA ARG A 192 14.67 13.77 -12.41
C ARG A 192 14.59 14.77 -11.25
N ASN A 193 15.32 14.47 -10.19
CA ASN A 193 15.51 15.34 -9.03
C ASN A 193 14.19 15.76 -8.37
N MET A 194 13.40 14.76 -7.98
CA MET A 194 12.08 14.90 -7.36
C MET A 194 12.08 15.91 -6.21
N TYR A 195 13.14 15.91 -5.40
CA TYR A 195 13.26 16.77 -4.21
C TYR A 195 14.15 18.00 -4.43
N SER A 196 14.53 18.32 -5.67
CA SER A 196 15.36 19.49 -6.01
C SER A 196 16.66 19.57 -5.18
N LEU A 197 17.33 18.43 -5.00
CA LEU A 197 18.59 18.33 -4.28
C LEU A 197 19.69 19.12 -4.99
N GLU A 198 20.56 19.74 -4.20
CA GLU A 198 21.55 20.72 -4.67
C GLU A 198 22.64 20.11 -5.57
N ALA A 199 23.05 18.87 -5.30
CA ALA A 199 24.16 18.23 -6.00
C ALA A 199 24.05 16.70 -6.03
N PRO A 200 24.70 16.01 -6.99
CA PRO A 200 24.75 14.55 -7.05
C PRO A 200 25.30 13.87 -5.79
N GLY A 201 26.16 14.55 -5.03
CA GLY A 201 26.74 14.07 -3.78
C GLY A 201 25.90 14.36 -2.53
N PHE A 202 24.65 14.79 -2.66
CA PHE A 202 23.80 15.09 -1.51
C PHE A 202 23.36 13.80 -0.80
N HIS A 203 23.76 13.63 0.46
CA HIS A 203 23.52 12.40 1.22
C HIS A 203 22.06 12.27 1.67
N ILE A 204 21.50 11.05 1.59
CA ILE A 204 20.09 10.75 1.88
C ILE A 204 19.67 11.11 3.29
N ASP A 205 20.55 11.00 4.29
CA ASP A 205 20.23 11.34 5.68
C ASP A 205 20.09 12.84 5.93
N ASN A 206 20.58 13.68 5.02
CA ASN A 206 20.41 15.13 5.10
C ASN A 206 19.17 15.62 4.33
N VAL A 207 18.48 14.72 3.61
CA VAL A 207 17.31 15.06 2.80
C VAL A 207 16.13 15.37 3.71
N LYS A 208 15.50 16.53 3.50
CA LYS A 208 14.24 16.91 4.13
C LYS A 208 13.11 16.74 3.11
N THR A 209 12.00 16.14 3.54
CA THR A 209 10.80 16.02 2.72
C THR A 209 10.26 17.42 2.39
N PRO A 210 10.12 17.79 1.11
CA PRO A 210 9.51 19.07 0.73
C PRO A 210 8.04 19.14 1.14
N ASN A 211 7.49 20.36 1.23
CA ASN A 211 6.07 20.59 1.42
C ASN A 211 5.53 21.50 0.31
N PRO A 212 4.63 21.02 -0.57
CA PRO A 212 4.05 19.67 -0.60
C PRO A 212 5.08 18.59 -0.95
N ASP A 213 4.86 17.36 -0.49
CA ASP A 213 5.74 16.22 -0.77
C ASP A 213 5.49 15.69 -2.20
N PRO A 214 6.45 15.83 -3.14
CA PRO A 214 6.29 15.38 -4.53
C PRO A 214 6.10 13.87 -4.67
N LEU A 215 6.50 13.08 -3.64
CA LEU A 215 6.33 11.63 -3.61
C LEU A 215 5.10 11.19 -2.82
N SER A 216 4.26 12.10 -2.32
CA SER A 216 3.10 11.78 -1.48
C SER A 216 2.21 10.67 -2.07
N VAL A 217 1.77 10.83 -3.31
CA VAL A 217 0.94 9.83 -4.03
C VAL A 217 1.75 8.69 -4.66
N SER A 218 3.05 8.89 -4.86
CA SER A 218 3.93 7.96 -5.56
C SER A 218 4.64 6.98 -4.63
N ARG A 219 4.69 7.26 -3.33
CA ARG A 219 5.45 6.49 -2.34
C ARG A 219 5.00 5.04 -2.25
N TYR A 220 3.68 4.79 -2.16
CA TYR A 220 3.17 3.42 -2.21
C TYR A 220 3.46 2.73 -3.56
N PRO A 221 3.03 3.28 -4.72
CA PRO A 221 3.36 2.69 -6.03
C PRO A 221 4.85 2.37 -6.21
N CYS A 222 5.72 3.30 -5.81
CA CYS A 222 7.18 3.20 -5.99
C CYS A 222 7.75 1.93 -5.37
N ILE A 223 7.16 1.48 -4.25
CA ILE A 223 7.64 0.32 -3.50
C ILE A 223 6.93 -0.98 -3.95
N TYR A 224 5.63 -0.93 -4.21
CA TYR A 224 4.78 -2.14 -4.24
C TYR A 224 4.21 -2.52 -5.61
N TRP A 225 4.45 -1.76 -6.68
CA TRP A 225 3.84 -2.05 -7.99
C TRP A 225 4.19 -3.47 -8.50
N ILE A 226 5.42 -3.96 -8.27
CA ILE A 226 5.84 -5.32 -8.66
C ILE A 226 5.16 -6.40 -7.81
N ASP A 227 4.89 -6.09 -6.53
CA ASP A 227 4.19 -7.02 -5.64
C ASP A 227 2.75 -7.23 -6.11
N HIS A 228 2.06 -6.14 -6.48
CA HIS A 228 0.73 -6.22 -7.09
C HIS A 228 0.76 -6.99 -8.42
N LEU A 229 1.74 -6.73 -9.30
CA LEU A 229 1.90 -7.49 -10.55
C LEU A 229 2.08 -9.00 -10.31
N HIS A 230 2.78 -9.39 -9.25
CA HIS A 230 2.96 -10.80 -8.93
C HIS A 230 1.67 -11.46 -8.46
N ASP A 231 0.87 -10.73 -7.69
CA ASP A 231 -0.35 -11.23 -7.06
C ASP A 231 -1.58 -11.16 -8.00
N THR A 232 -1.42 -10.70 -9.25
CA THR A 232 -2.44 -10.85 -10.31
C THR A 232 -2.55 -12.29 -10.84
N LYS A 233 -1.59 -13.16 -10.53
CA LYS A 233 -1.56 -14.54 -11.03
C LYS A 233 -2.65 -15.38 -10.35
N PRO A 234 -3.55 -16.04 -11.12
CA PRO A 234 -4.52 -16.97 -10.54
C PRO A 234 -3.79 -18.12 -9.85
N LYS A 235 -4.10 -18.36 -8.58
CA LYS A 235 -3.47 -19.44 -7.77
C LYS A 235 -3.65 -20.85 -8.36
N SER A 236 -4.58 -21.04 -9.31
CA SER A 236 -4.89 -22.34 -9.94
C SER A 236 -4.41 -22.51 -11.38
N CYS A 237 -3.87 -21.48 -12.04
CA CYS A 237 -3.50 -21.58 -13.44
C CYS A 237 -1.98 -21.56 -13.62
N ALA A 238 -1.41 -22.75 -13.81
CA ALA A 238 -0.03 -22.92 -14.28
C ALA A 238 0.20 -22.36 -15.71
N ASN A 239 -0.82 -21.83 -16.38
CA ASN A 239 -0.78 -21.43 -17.80
C ASN A 239 -1.70 -20.23 -18.15
N SER A 240 -2.00 -19.30 -17.23
CA SER A 240 -2.69 -18.06 -17.64
C SER A 240 -1.70 -17.15 -18.36
N VAL A 241 -1.75 -17.27 -19.69
CA VAL A 241 -1.17 -16.43 -20.73
C VAL A 241 -0.89 -15.01 -20.22
N SER A 242 0.40 -14.69 -20.20
CA SER A 242 0.99 -13.36 -20.10
C SER A 242 0.07 -12.28 -20.67
N ASP A 243 -0.54 -11.45 -19.82
CA ASP A 243 -1.31 -10.30 -20.29
C ASP A 243 -0.36 -9.40 -21.12
N PRO A 244 -0.53 -9.34 -22.46
CA PRO A 244 0.37 -8.57 -23.32
C PRO A 244 0.36 -7.09 -22.98
N GLN A 245 -0.75 -6.59 -22.41
CA GLN A 245 -0.87 -5.21 -21.94
C GLN A 245 0.04 -4.98 -20.75
N ALA A 246 0.00 -5.85 -19.73
CA ALA A 246 0.90 -5.75 -18.57
C ALA A 246 2.38 -5.80 -18.97
N VAL A 247 2.76 -6.68 -19.91
CA VAL A 247 4.12 -6.76 -20.46
C VAL A 247 4.53 -5.43 -21.10
N GLY A 248 3.67 -4.86 -21.95
CA GLY A 248 3.91 -3.58 -22.62
C GLY A 248 4.11 -2.42 -21.65
N VAL A 249 3.23 -2.30 -20.66
CA VAL A 249 3.27 -1.21 -19.66
C VAL A 249 4.53 -1.31 -18.80
N VAL A 250 4.95 -2.51 -18.37
CA VAL A 250 6.21 -2.71 -17.65
C VAL A 250 7.41 -2.33 -18.52
N ALA A 251 7.43 -2.79 -19.76
CA ALA A 251 8.53 -2.53 -20.68
C ALA A 251 8.68 -1.03 -20.97
N GLU A 252 7.56 -0.32 -21.14
CA GLU A 252 7.55 1.13 -21.32
C GLU A 252 8.03 1.86 -20.06
N PHE A 253 7.56 1.45 -18.89
CA PHE A 253 7.97 2.03 -17.61
C PHE A 253 9.49 1.90 -17.42
N LEU A 254 10.06 0.71 -17.63
CA LEU A 254 11.50 0.49 -17.50
C LEU A 254 12.30 1.32 -18.52
N ARG A 255 11.80 1.49 -19.74
CA ARG A 255 12.49 2.29 -20.77
C ARG A 255 12.48 3.78 -20.50
N LYS A 256 11.43 4.30 -19.86
CA LYS A 256 11.22 5.76 -19.70
C LYS A 256 11.43 6.28 -18.28
N LYS A 257 11.24 5.45 -17.26
CA LYS A 257 11.11 5.88 -15.86
C LYS A 257 12.04 5.17 -14.89
N TYR A 258 12.84 4.20 -15.33
CA TYR A 258 13.67 3.37 -14.46
C TYR A 258 14.63 4.16 -13.55
N LEU A 259 15.38 5.14 -14.07
CA LEU A 259 16.29 5.92 -13.22
C LEU A 259 15.54 6.79 -12.21
N TYR A 260 14.43 7.40 -12.62
CA TYR A 260 13.57 8.19 -11.72
C TYR A 260 12.94 7.31 -10.64
N TRP A 261 12.65 6.04 -10.97
CA TRP A 261 12.18 5.06 -10.00
C TRP A 261 13.27 4.70 -8.99
N LEU A 262 14.53 4.52 -9.41
CA LEU A 262 15.64 4.30 -8.49
C LEU A 262 15.89 5.51 -7.57
N GLU A 263 15.78 6.74 -8.09
CA GLU A 263 15.81 7.96 -7.27
C GLU A 263 14.67 7.95 -6.24
N GLY A 264 13.42 7.72 -6.69
CA GLY A 264 12.26 7.66 -5.81
C GLY A 264 12.38 6.61 -4.72
N LEU A 265 12.91 5.42 -5.04
CA LEU A 265 13.20 4.36 -4.07
C LEU A 265 14.25 4.78 -3.04
N SER A 266 15.31 5.47 -3.48
CA SER A 266 16.34 6.01 -2.60
C SER A 266 15.77 7.07 -1.65
N LEU A 267 14.99 8.03 -2.18
CA LEU A 267 14.27 9.04 -1.39
C LEU A 267 13.28 8.42 -0.40
N CYS A 268 12.66 7.30 -0.76
CA CYS A 268 11.80 6.51 0.14
C CYS A 268 12.58 5.59 1.10
N LYS A 269 13.93 5.70 1.16
CA LYS A 269 14.83 4.83 1.94
C LYS A 269 14.52 3.33 1.75
N SER A 270 14.15 2.96 0.52
CA SER A 270 13.59 1.64 0.17
C SER A 270 14.30 1.01 -1.03
N LEU A 271 15.52 1.45 -1.39
CA LEU A 271 16.28 0.88 -2.50
C LEU A 271 16.55 -0.62 -2.31
N GLY A 272 16.87 -1.05 -1.08
CA GLY A 272 16.98 -2.48 -0.76
C GLY A 272 15.73 -3.30 -1.12
N ARG A 273 14.52 -2.76 -0.88
CA ARG A 273 13.27 -3.38 -1.35
C ARG A 273 13.18 -3.39 -2.87
N GLY A 274 13.54 -2.28 -3.53
CA GLY A 274 13.60 -2.20 -4.99
C GLY A 274 14.47 -3.28 -5.63
N VAL A 275 15.62 -3.61 -5.02
CA VAL A 275 16.49 -4.72 -5.47
C VAL A 275 15.79 -6.08 -5.37
N VAL A 276 15.05 -6.32 -4.28
CA VAL A 276 14.26 -7.54 -4.12
C VAL A 276 13.11 -7.57 -5.14
N SER A 277 12.42 -6.45 -5.32
CA SER A 277 11.29 -6.35 -6.24
C SER A 277 11.73 -6.55 -7.69
N ILE A 278 12.86 -5.98 -8.14
CA ILE A 278 13.34 -6.23 -9.52
C ILE A 278 13.81 -7.68 -9.72
N ALA A 279 14.31 -8.34 -8.67
CA ALA A 279 14.62 -9.78 -8.72
C ALA A 279 13.35 -10.63 -8.84
N LYS A 280 12.28 -10.24 -8.14
CA LYS A 280 10.94 -10.83 -8.28
C LYS A 280 10.41 -10.64 -9.71
N LEU A 281 10.52 -9.43 -10.27
CA LEU A 281 10.15 -9.16 -11.66
C LEU A 281 10.96 -10.01 -12.65
N TRP A 282 12.26 -10.17 -12.42
CA TRP A 282 13.11 -11.04 -13.22
C TRP A 282 12.57 -12.47 -13.27
N SER A 283 12.22 -13.05 -12.12
CA SER A 283 11.60 -14.39 -12.06
C SER A 283 10.24 -14.45 -12.75
N LEU A 284 9.46 -13.36 -12.74
CA LEU A 284 8.19 -13.29 -13.45
C LEU A 284 8.37 -13.30 -14.97
N VAL A 285 9.30 -12.49 -15.50
CA VAL A 285 9.47 -12.33 -16.94
C VAL A 285 10.18 -13.50 -17.61
N GLN A 286 10.96 -14.28 -16.87
CA GLN A 286 11.61 -15.50 -17.38
C GLN A 286 10.61 -16.57 -17.84
N MET A 287 9.35 -16.49 -17.39
CA MET A 287 8.28 -17.39 -17.81
C MET A 287 7.57 -16.93 -19.08
N LEU A 288 7.95 -15.78 -19.64
CA LEU A 288 7.34 -15.18 -20.82
C LEU A 288 8.18 -15.47 -22.07
N ASP A 289 7.55 -15.55 -23.23
CA ASP A 289 8.23 -15.60 -24.53
C ASP A 289 8.50 -14.18 -25.06
N GLN A 290 9.29 -13.39 -24.30
CA GLN A 290 9.54 -11.97 -24.56
C GLN A 290 11.03 -11.60 -24.33
N ASP A 291 11.88 -12.04 -25.26
CA ASP A 291 13.33 -11.88 -25.16
C ASP A 291 13.79 -10.45 -24.86
N GLU A 292 13.20 -9.44 -25.52
CA GLU A 292 13.60 -8.05 -25.28
C GLU A 292 13.32 -7.57 -23.86
N LEU A 293 12.15 -7.92 -23.31
CA LEU A 293 11.80 -7.54 -21.93
C LEU A 293 12.67 -8.30 -20.93
N ILE A 294 12.92 -9.58 -21.17
CA ILE A 294 13.82 -10.40 -20.36
C ILE A 294 15.19 -9.72 -20.32
N GLN A 295 15.81 -9.40 -21.46
CA GLN A 295 17.12 -8.74 -21.48
C GLN A 295 17.10 -7.37 -20.77
N LEU A 296 16.02 -6.59 -20.96
CA LEU A 296 15.87 -5.29 -20.28
C LEU A 296 15.78 -5.43 -18.75
N VAL A 297 14.98 -6.36 -18.25
CA VAL A 297 14.84 -6.60 -16.80
C VAL A 297 16.12 -7.19 -16.22
N GLN A 298 16.82 -8.05 -16.96
CA GLN A 298 18.11 -8.58 -16.56
C GLN A 298 19.15 -7.47 -16.39
N ASP A 299 19.24 -6.58 -17.38
CA ASP A 299 20.15 -5.43 -17.36
C ASP A 299 19.79 -4.46 -16.24
N ALA A 300 18.50 -4.14 -16.06
CA ALA A 300 18.00 -3.34 -14.95
C ALA A 300 18.40 -3.94 -13.59
N ARG A 301 18.15 -5.23 -13.39
CA ARG A 301 18.56 -5.93 -12.16
C ARG A 301 20.07 -5.81 -11.91
N ARG A 302 20.90 -6.02 -12.93
CA ARG A 302 22.36 -5.85 -12.83
C ARG A 302 22.75 -4.41 -12.47
N PHE A 303 22.12 -3.44 -13.12
CA PHE A 303 22.36 -2.01 -12.91
C PHE A 303 22.14 -1.62 -11.44
N VAL A 304 20.97 -1.91 -10.87
CA VAL A 304 20.68 -1.52 -9.48
C VAL A 304 21.52 -2.29 -8.47
N MET A 305 21.83 -3.57 -8.72
CA MET A 305 22.69 -4.36 -7.82
C MET A 305 24.11 -3.78 -7.77
N TYR A 306 24.67 -3.45 -8.93
CA TYR A 306 26.04 -2.94 -9.02
C TYR A 306 26.18 -1.55 -8.40
N HIS A 307 25.20 -0.68 -8.62
CA HIS A 307 25.22 0.72 -8.15
C HIS A 307 24.47 0.95 -6.83
N LYS A 308 24.03 -0.12 -6.15
CA LYS A 308 23.18 -0.04 -4.95
C LYS A 308 23.72 0.94 -3.91
N GLY A 309 24.97 0.77 -3.48
CA GLY A 309 25.55 1.56 -2.39
C GLY A 309 25.57 3.06 -2.69
N ALA A 310 25.92 3.43 -3.92
CA ALA A 310 25.94 4.83 -4.36
C ALA A 310 24.53 5.41 -4.41
N ILE A 311 23.58 4.72 -5.05
CA ILE A 311 22.21 5.22 -5.22
C ILE A 311 21.48 5.27 -3.86
N GLU A 312 21.68 4.30 -2.98
CA GLU A 312 21.02 4.22 -1.67
C GLU A 312 21.43 5.38 -0.77
N SER A 313 22.70 5.77 -0.82
CA SER A 313 23.25 6.86 0.00
C SER A 313 23.10 8.23 -0.66
N TYR A 314 23.07 8.28 -2.00
CA TYR A 314 23.07 9.51 -2.79
C TYR A 314 22.09 9.36 -3.98
N PRO A 315 20.81 9.77 -3.83
CA PRO A 315 19.76 9.49 -4.81
C PRO A 315 20.10 9.89 -6.25
N LEU A 316 20.73 11.06 -6.42
CA LEU A 316 21.09 11.61 -7.73
C LEU A 316 22.27 10.90 -8.41
N GLN A 317 23.00 10.02 -7.72
CA GLN A 317 24.05 9.22 -8.35
C GLN A 317 23.52 8.22 -9.38
N THR A 318 22.21 7.95 -9.38
CA THR A 318 21.55 7.16 -10.43
C THR A 318 21.75 7.75 -11.85
N TYR A 319 21.88 9.08 -11.97
CA TYR A 319 22.15 9.77 -13.24
C TYR A 319 23.64 10.01 -13.49
N ALA A 320 24.45 10.05 -12.44
CA ALA A 320 25.87 10.36 -12.52
C ALA A 320 26.72 9.08 -12.53
N SER A 321 27.20 8.62 -11.37
CA SER A 321 28.10 7.47 -11.30
C SER A 321 27.48 6.22 -11.91
N ALA A 322 26.18 5.99 -11.70
CA ALA A 322 25.54 4.77 -12.16
C ALA A 322 25.53 4.65 -13.68
N LEU A 323 25.23 5.73 -14.42
CA LEU A 323 25.32 5.72 -15.88
C LEU A 323 26.77 5.68 -16.37
N LEU A 324 27.64 6.52 -15.80
CA LEU A 324 29.02 6.67 -16.26
C LEU A 324 29.82 5.37 -16.14
N PHE A 325 29.66 4.67 -15.02
CA PHE A 325 30.35 3.42 -14.68
C PHE A 325 29.53 2.16 -15.00
N SER A 326 28.47 2.27 -15.82
CA SER A 326 27.82 1.08 -16.40
C SER A 326 28.53 0.64 -17.68
N PRO A 327 28.51 -0.66 -18.03
CA PRO A 327 29.04 -1.15 -19.31
C PRO A 327 28.43 -0.45 -20.52
N ARG A 328 29.19 -0.32 -21.61
CA ARG A 328 28.72 0.37 -22.84
C ARG A 328 27.50 -0.31 -23.48
N GLY A 329 27.41 -1.64 -23.37
CA GLY A 329 26.30 -2.43 -23.89
C GLY A 329 25.05 -2.45 -23.00
N SER A 330 25.11 -1.91 -21.77
CA SER A 330 23.95 -1.86 -20.87
C SER A 330 22.77 -1.18 -21.55
N LEU A 331 21.61 -1.83 -21.51
CA LEU A 331 20.36 -1.34 -22.07
C LEU A 331 19.90 -0.10 -21.32
N ILE A 332 19.90 -0.14 -19.98
CA ILE A 332 19.55 1.00 -19.14
C ILE A 332 20.46 2.19 -19.44
N ARG A 333 21.78 1.97 -19.51
CA ARG A 333 22.71 3.05 -19.84
C ARG A 333 22.37 3.71 -21.18
N ARG A 334 22.12 2.91 -22.22
CA ARG A 334 21.79 3.43 -23.55
C ARG A 334 20.46 4.16 -23.59
N LEU A 335 19.43 3.63 -22.93
CA LEU A 335 18.11 4.24 -22.87
C LEU A 335 18.12 5.61 -22.19
N PHE A 336 18.95 5.77 -21.15
CA PHE A 336 19.04 7.00 -20.36
C PHE A 336 20.32 7.79 -20.63
N GLN A 337 20.97 7.62 -21.79
CA GLN A 337 22.20 8.34 -22.12
C GLN A 337 22.01 9.87 -22.08
N HIS A 338 20.82 10.36 -22.42
CA HIS A 338 20.44 11.77 -22.35
C HIS A 338 20.45 12.35 -20.93
N GLU A 339 20.43 11.50 -19.89
CA GLU A 339 20.50 11.92 -18.49
C GLU A 339 21.95 12.04 -17.97
N GLU A 340 22.95 11.54 -18.71
CA GLU A 340 24.36 11.63 -18.33
C GLU A 340 24.79 13.11 -18.14
N PRO A 341 25.65 13.43 -17.15
CA PRO A 341 26.11 14.80 -16.95
C PRO A 341 26.93 15.33 -18.14
N GLU A 342 26.55 16.49 -18.68
CA GLU A 342 27.18 17.09 -19.87
C GLU A 342 28.64 17.51 -19.67
N GLY A 343 29.10 17.70 -18.43
CA GLY A 343 30.43 18.22 -18.09
C GLY A 343 31.58 17.20 -18.07
N ILE A 344 31.33 15.92 -18.36
CA ILE A 344 32.37 14.86 -18.28
C ILE A 344 32.99 14.63 -19.65
N THR A 345 34.13 15.29 -19.90
CA THR A 345 34.89 15.19 -21.16
C THR A 345 35.71 13.91 -21.26
N ILE A 346 36.18 13.37 -20.14
CA ILE A 346 36.94 12.11 -20.07
C ILE A 346 36.06 11.03 -19.48
N ARG A 347 35.62 10.09 -20.32
CA ARG A 347 34.79 8.95 -19.90
C ARG A 347 35.68 7.79 -19.44
N PRO A 348 35.32 7.07 -18.37
CA PRO A 348 36.06 5.88 -17.96
C PRO A 348 36.00 4.79 -19.04
N ALA A 349 37.07 4.03 -19.16
CA ALA A 349 37.12 2.87 -20.05
C ALA A 349 36.27 1.74 -19.44
N MET A 350 35.00 1.67 -19.85
CA MET A 350 34.08 0.63 -19.44
C MET A 350 34.07 -0.54 -20.43
N SER A 351 33.92 -1.75 -19.92
CA SER A 351 33.69 -2.96 -20.71
C SER A 351 32.38 -2.89 -21.50
N ASP A 352 32.23 -3.74 -22.50
CA ASP A 352 30.99 -3.82 -23.29
C ASP A 352 29.85 -4.51 -22.52
N GLY A 353 30.16 -5.48 -21.66
CA GLY A 353 29.19 -6.21 -20.84
C GLY A 353 29.44 -6.10 -19.33
N TRP A 354 28.43 -6.48 -18.55
CA TRP A 354 28.54 -6.60 -17.09
C TRP A 354 29.56 -7.67 -16.69
N SER A 355 30.38 -7.37 -15.68
CA SER A 355 31.28 -8.35 -15.09
C SER A 355 30.54 -9.38 -14.23
N ALA A 356 31.27 -10.39 -13.72
CA ALA A 356 30.73 -11.33 -12.74
C ALA A 356 30.44 -10.68 -11.37
N CYS A 357 31.04 -9.51 -11.09
CA CYS A 357 30.77 -8.77 -9.86
C CYS A 357 29.34 -8.22 -9.88
N LEU A 358 28.55 -8.59 -8.86
CA LEU A 358 27.17 -8.16 -8.70
C LEU A 358 27.02 -6.94 -7.81
N GLN A 359 27.90 -6.78 -6.82
CA GLN A 359 27.88 -5.69 -5.87
C GLN A 359 29.28 -5.54 -5.25
N THR A 360 29.70 -4.31 -5.02
CA THR A 360 30.90 -3.99 -4.23
C THR A 360 30.44 -3.60 -2.82
N LEU A 361 31.01 -4.23 -1.79
CA LEU A 361 30.75 -3.90 -0.39
C LEU A 361 31.92 -3.08 0.14
N GLU A 362 31.64 -1.89 0.69
CA GLU A 362 32.65 -1.03 1.32
C GLU A 362 32.54 -1.17 2.85
N GLY A 363 33.69 -1.23 3.56
CA GLY A 363 33.70 -1.33 5.03
C GLY A 363 34.65 -2.35 5.65
N HIS A 364 35.51 -3.03 4.87
CA HIS A 364 36.59 -3.85 5.41
C HIS A 364 37.88 -3.04 5.48
N SER A 365 38.00 -2.21 6.52
CA SER A 365 39.28 -1.72 7.01
C SER A 365 39.43 -2.28 8.41
N ASP A 366 40.49 -3.07 8.64
CA ASP A 366 40.80 -3.68 9.94
C ASP A 366 40.96 -2.65 11.07
#